data_AF-A0A962QGW6-F1
#
_entry.id   AF-A0A962QGW6-F1
#
_cell.length_a   1.000
_cell.length_b   1.000
_cell.length_c   1.000
_cell.angle_alpha   90.00
_cell.angle_beta   90.00
_cell.angle_gamma   90.00
#
_symmetry.space_group_name_H-M   'P 1'
#
loop_
_entity.id
_entity.type
_entity.pdbx_description
1 polymer ?
#
loop_
_entity_poly.entity_id
_entity_poly.type
_entity_poly.pdbx_seq_one_letter_code
_entity_poly.pdbx_strand_id
1 'polypeptide(L)' 'MRTAFITHADCLRHEMIEDHPECPARLNAVQDQLVRSGLFDFLLHFDAPKATVEQLARAHDMLYVDEILA' A
#
# COMPACT_ATOMS: atom_id res chain seq x y z
N MET A 1 15.38 15.82 -9.63
CA MET A 1 15.11 14.46 -9.14
C MET A 1 13.62 14.20 -9.30
N ARG A 2 13.19 13.03 -9.79
CA ARG A 2 11.77 12.67 -9.90
C ARG A 2 11.43 11.75 -8.74
N THR A 3 10.40 12.10 -7.97
CA THR A 3 9.94 11.32 -6.81
C THR A 3 8.52 10.84 -7.08
N ALA A 4 8.26 9.57 -6.84
CA ALA A 4 6.96 8.95 -7.08
C ALA A 4 6.16 8.80 -5.78
N PHE A 5 4.85 9.02 -5.86
CA PHE A 5 3.87 8.61 -4.87
C PHE A 5 3.10 7.42 -5.42
N ILE A 6 3.21 6.27 -4.77
CA ILE A 6 2.64 5.00 -5.25
C ILE A 6 1.65 4.51 -4.19
N THR A 7 0.39 4.33 -4.58
CA THR A 7 -0.69 3.89 -3.69
C THR A 7 -1.78 3.17 -4.49
N HIS A 8 -2.79 2.59 -3.84
CA HIS A 8 -3.98 2.07 -4.50
C HIS A 8 -5.21 2.25 -3.61
N ALA A 9 -6.37 2.55 -4.19
CA ALA A 9 -7.61 2.79 -3.43
C ALA A 9 -8.00 1.58 -2.55
N ASP A 10 -7.73 0.36 -3.01
CA ASP A 10 -8.02 -0.86 -2.26
C ASP A 10 -7.27 -0.96 -0.93
N CYS A 11 -6.12 -0.30 -0.77
CA CYS A 11 -5.39 -0.30 0.50
C CYS A 11 -6.18 0.34 1.64
N LEU A 12 -7.16 1.20 1.33
CA LEU A 12 -8.06 1.81 2.32
C LEU A 12 -9.12 0.83 2.84
N ARG A 13 -9.32 -0.29 2.15
CA ARG A 13 -10.26 -1.35 2.54
C ARG A 13 -9.65 -2.36 3.50
N HIS A 14 -8.39 -2.15 3.89
CA HIS A 14 -7.71 -2.96 4.87
C HIS A 14 -8.41 -2.79 6.22
N GLU A 15 -8.94 -3.88 6.76
CA GLU A 15 -9.66 -3.88 8.03
C GLU A 15 -8.82 -4.55 9.11
N MET A 16 -8.86 -3.98 10.30
CA MET A 16 -8.17 -4.48 11.47
C MET A 16 -9.18 -4.99 12.48
N ILE A 17 -8.80 -6.07 13.16
CA ILE A 17 -9.55 -6.55 14.32
C ILE A 17 -9.41 -5.56 15.49
N GLU A 18 -10.34 -5.65 16.44
CA GLU A 18 -10.33 -4.84 17.65
C GLU A 18 -9.00 -4.98 18.42
N ASP A 19 -8.53 -3.90 19.02
CA ASP A 19 -7.25 -3.79 19.73
C ASP A 19 -5.97 -4.03 18.90
N HIS A 20 -6.07 -4.14 17.57
CA HIS A 20 -4.87 -4.25 16.73
C HIS A 20 -4.14 -2.88 16.61
N PRO A 21 -2.81 -2.82 16.80
CA PRO A 21 -2.05 -1.57 16.76
C PRO A 21 -1.90 -0.97 15.36
N GLU A 22 -2.19 -1.74 14.31
CA GLU A 22 -2.18 -1.23 12.93
C GLU A 22 -3.41 -0.34 12.67
N CYS A 23 -3.18 0.80 12.03
CA CYS A 23 -4.22 1.76 11.70
C CYS A 23 -4.22 2.06 10.19
N PRO A 24 -5.17 1.51 9.40
CA PRO A 24 -5.29 1.77 7.96
C PRO A 24 -5.43 3.27 7.62
N ALA A 25 -6.04 4.04 8.52
CA ALA A 25 -6.17 5.49 8.39
C ALA A 25 -4.83 6.24 8.28
N ARG A 26 -3.70 5.60 8.63
CA ARG A 26 -2.36 6.14 8.41
C ARG A 26 -2.12 6.54 6.94
N LEU A 27 -2.73 5.84 5.98
CA LEU A 27 -2.57 6.14 4.56
C LEU A 27 -3.14 7.52 4.22
N ASN A 28 -4.33 7.83 4.72
CA ASN A 28 -4.95 9.15 4.57
C ASN A 28 -4.14 10.22 5.31
N ALA A 29 -3.70 9.95 6.53
CA ALA A 29 -2.91 10.92 7.30
C ALA A 29 -1.60 11.32 6.60
N VAL A 30 -0.92 10.37 5.93
CA VAL A 30 0.27 10.65 5.12
C VAL A 30 -0.09 11.52 3.91
N GLN A 31 -1.14 11.16 3.17
CA GLN A 31 -1.60 11.92 2.01
C GLN A 31 -1.98 13.36 2.39
N ASP A 32 -2.75 13.54 3.46
CA ASP A 32 -3.16 14.85 3.97
C ASP A 32 -1.94 15.70 4.35
N GLN A 33 -0.93 15.10 4.96
CA GLN A 33 0.30 15.82 5.30
C GLN A 33 1.10 16.23 4.05
N LEU A 34 1.12 15.41 3.00
CA LEU A 34 1.73 15.75 1.71
C LEU A 34 0.99 16.92 1.04
N VAL A 35 -0.33 16.95 1.11
CA VAL A 35 -1.15 18.07 0.60
C VAL A 35 -0.90 19.33 1.42
N ARG A 36 -0.95 19.24 2.76
CA ARG A 36 -0.75 20.37 3.68
C ARG A 36 0.64 21.00 3.57
N SER A 37 1.66 20.20 3.27
CA SER A 37 3.03 20.69 3.04
C SER A 37 3.25 21.24 1.62
N GLY A 38 2.26 21.14 0.74
CA GLY A 38 2.37 21.55 -0.66
C GLY A 38 3.26 20.65 -1.49
N LEU A 39 3.64 19.46 -0.99
CA LEU A 39 4.53 18.53 -1.69
C LEU A 39 3.78 17.62 -2.67
N PHE A 40 2.49 17.37 -2.42
CA PHE A 40 1.70 16.40 -3.17
C PHE A 40 1.74 16.61 -4.69
N ASP A 41 1.66 17.86 -5.14
CA ASP A 41 1.62 18.23 -6.57
C ASP A 41 2.99 18.09 -7.25
N PHE A 42 4.08 18.00 -6.49
CA PHE A 42 5.44 17.81 -7.02
C PHE A 42 5.81 16.32 -7.20
N LEU A 43 4.95 15.40 -6.75
CA LEU A 43 5.16 13.97 -6.87
C LEU A 43 4.54 13.42 -8.15
N LEU A 44 5.16 12.39 -8.71
CA LEU A 44 4.57 11.60 -9.79
C LEU A 44 3.66 10.54 -9.20
N HIS A 45 2.37 10.59 -9.52
CA HIS A 45 1.36 9.69 -8.96
C HIS A 45 1.22 8.43 -9.81
N PHE A 46 1.24 7.28 -9.15
CA PHE A 46 1.02 5.98 -9.80
C PHE A 46 0.12 5.08 -8.96
N ASP A 47 -0.80 4.39 -9.62
CA ASP A 47 -1.55 3.30 -9.03
C ASP A 47 -0.65 2.05 -8.93
N ALA A 48 -0.60 1.46 -7.73
CA ALA A 48 0.13 0.23 -7.49
C ALA A 48 -0.59 -0.95 -8.15
N PRO A 49 0.06 -1.71 -9.05
CA PRO A 49 -0.54 -2.92 -9.60
C PRO A 49 -0.57 -4.03 -8.54
N LYS A 50 -1.52 -4.98 -8.69
CA LYS A 50 -1.53 -6.19 -7.87
C LYS A 50 -0.26 -7.00 -8.13
N ALA A 51 0.38 -7.46 -7.05
CA ALA A 51 1.53 -8.35 -7.14
C ALA A 51 1.13 -9.68 -7.80
N THR A 52 1.98 -10.16 -8.71
CA THR A 52 1.83 -11.47 -9.35
C THR A 52 2.34 -12.59 -8.43
N VAL A 53 1.85 -13.81 -8.62
CA VAL A 53 2.30 -14.97 -7.84
C VAL A 53 3.81 -15.19 -8.02
N GLU A 54 4.31 -15.01 -9.25
CA GLU A 54 5.72 -15.12 -9.57
C GLU A 54 6.59 -14.06 -8.87
N GLN A 55 6.03 -12.89 -8.54
CA GLN A 55 6.72 -11.87 -7.75
C GLN A 55 6.72 -12.22 -6.26
N LEU A 56 5.60 -12.71 -5.72
CA LEU A 56 5.50 -13.14 -4.32
C LEU A 56 6.45 -14.31 -4.02
N ALA A 57 6.54 -15.28 -4.94
CA ALA A 57 7.40 -16.46 -4.85
C ALA A 57 8.91 -16.14 -4.80
N ARG A 58 9.33 -14.90 -5.10
CA ARG A 58 10.75 -14.49 -4.99
C ARG A 58 11.19 -14.31 -3.54
N ALA A 59 10.24 -14.04 -2.64
CA ALA A 59 10.51 -13.77 -1.22
C ALA A 59 9.86 -14.79 -0.29
N HIS A 60 8.83 -15.50 -0.75
CA HIS A 60 8.02 -16.41 0.07
C HIS A 60 7.96 -17.82 -0.54
N ASP A 61 7.81 -18.82 0.31
CA ASP A 61 7.55 -20.20 -0.12
C ASP A 61 6.20 -20.30 -0.82
N MET A 62 6.11 -21.10 -1.89
CA MET A 62 4.89 -21.24 -2.68
C MET A 62 3.71 -21.77 -1.86
N LEU A 63 3.93 -22.69 -0.92
CA LEU A 63 2.85 -23.24 -0.09
C LEU A 63 2.19 -22.15 0.75
N TYR A 64 2.97 -21.20 1.26
CA TYR A 64 2.45 -20.08 2.04
C TYR A 64 1.69 -19.07 1.18
N VAL A 65 2.18 -18.80 -0.04
CA VAL A 65 1.50 -17.92 -0.99
C VAL A 65 0.14 -18.52 -1.38
N ASP A 66 0.09 -19.81 -1.67
CA ASP A 66 -1.15 -20.51 -2.02
C ASP A 66 -2.15 -20.54 -0.85
N GLU A 67 -1.68 -20.70 0.40
CA GLU A 67 -2.53 -20.67 1.60
C GLU A 67 -3.22 -19.31 1.79
N ILE A 68 -2.52 -18.21 1.52
CA ILE A 68 -3.09 -16.85 1.63
C ILE A 68 -4.05 -16.51 0.49
N LEU A 69 -3.81 -17.06 -0.71
CA LEU A 69 -4.62 -16.77 -1.90
C LEU A 69 -5.87 -17.64 -2.04
N ALA A 70 -5.98 -18.73 -1.27
CA ALA A 70 -7.12 -19.65 -1.23
C ALA A 70 -8.39 -18.99 -0.67
#